data_AF-A0A060ZYH4-F1
#
_entry.id   AF-A0A060ZYH4-F1
#
_cell.length_a   1.000
_cell.length_b   1.000
_cell.length_c   1.000
_cell.angle_alpha   90.00
_cell.angle_beta   90.00
_cell.angle_gamma   90.00
#
_symmetry.space_group_name_H-M   'P 1'
#
loop_
_entity.id
_entity.type
_entity.pdbx_description
1 polymer ?
#
loop_
_entity_poly.entity_id
_entity_poly.type
_entity_poly.pdbx_seq_one_letter_code
_entity_poly.pdbx_strand_id
1 'polypeptide(L)'
;MTIAAETDQATAPQVPPLSRMERILLLVVGAAGIGVGGLGFAASFDAVSAAGARWGFRYPWMLPVGIDAAVPVFTVANLLLIRMNMPLAWVRFVPWALTLVTCWLNIASGHSLSAKVAHGTMPLLWVVLSEVAAHVYAVRIGAAIGSRMERIRRSRWLLAPLSTFALWRRMTLWEITSYADALARERERQLARAELREQHGWRWRSKTPRRERVLLKLGDQAPASAAEPDPVPAPPPPEEPKQKQHQAEEPKAEPKPRRRPGRAAKPSRKARGFDELLTEARKVTANWPEERLKAEPIRQELRCSAKHARSLRDALKAERASGGRPLHAVDEPEEGTGQTEGEAA
;
A
#
# COMPACT_ATOMS: atom_id res chain seq x y z
N MET A 1 6.39 -34.09 -19.75
CA MET A 1 5.75 -33.63 -18.49
C MET A 1 6.07 -32.17 -18.30
N THR A 2 5.08 -31.28 -18.43
CA THR A 2 5.30 -29.83 -18.39
C THR A 2 4.81 -29.30 -17.05
N ILE A 3 5.74 -29.01 -16.13
CA ILE A 3 5.39 -28.38 -14.85
C ILE A 3 5.14 -26.90 -15.12
N ALA A 4 3.86 -26.52 -15.18
CA ALA A 4 3.47 -25.12 -15.21
C ALA A 4 3.79 -24.49 -13.85
N ALA A 5 4.78 -23.61 -13.82
CA ALA A 5 5.03 -22.77 -12.66
C ALA A 5 3.94 -21.69 -12.59
N GLU A 6 2.88 -21.95 -11.82
CA GLU A 6 1.98 -20.89 -11.39
C GLU A 6 2.79 -19.88 -10.57
N THR A 7 2.92 -18.67 -11.11
CA THR A 7 3.46 -17.52 -10.39
C THR A 7 2.40 -17.04 -9.40
N ASP A 8 2.34 -17.73 -8.26
CA ASP A 8 1.52 -17.32 -7.13
C ASP A 8 1.88 -15.87 -6.76
N GLN A 9 0.94 -14.95 -7.03
CA GLN A 9 1.14 -13.54 -6.74
C GLN A 9 1.04 -13.37 -5.23
N ALA A 10 2.20 -13.44 -4.58
CA ALA A 10 2.38 -13.33 -3.14
C ALA A 10 1.61 -12.13 -2.58
N THR A 11 0.38 -12.42 -2.14
CA THR A 11 -0.50 -11.44 -1.54
C THR A 11 0.12 -11.07 -0.20
N ALA A 12 0.35 -9.78 0.02
CA ALA A 12 0.98 -9.29 1.25
C ALA A 12 0.32 -9.93 2.48
N PRO A 13 1.10 -10.41 3.47
CA PRO A 13 0.58 -11.26 4.54
C PRO A 13 -0.50 -10.54 5.35
N GLN A 14 -1.75 -10.86 5.05
CA GLN A 14 -2.90 -10.29 5.75
C GLN A 14 -3.00 -10.95 7.12
N VAL A 15 -3.04 -10.14 8.18
CA VAL A 15 -3.20 -10.63 9.55
C VAL A 15 -4.54 -11.39 9.65
N PRO A 16 -4.55 -12.69 10.00
CA PRO A 16 -5.78 -13.47 10.01
C PRO A 16 -6.90 -12.82 10.84
N PRO A 17 -8.17 -12.94 10.39
CA PRO A 17 -9.30 -12.50 11.19
C PRO A 17 -9.44 -13.40 12.41
N LEU A 18 -9.53 -12.80 13.60
CA LEU A 18 -9.68 -13.56 14.85
C LEU A 18 -11.00 -14.36 14.84
N SER A 19 -10.93 -15.63 15.23
CA SER A 19 -12.10 -16.49 15.42
C SER A 19 -12.98 -15.99 16.57
N ARG A 20 -14.23 -16.49 16.69
CA ARG A 20 -15.12 -16.07 17.79
C ARG A 20 -14.53 -16.44 19.16
N MET A 21 -13.91 -17.61 19.27
CA MET A 21 -13.27 -18.08 20.51
C MET A 21 -12.02 -17.27 20.84
N GLU A 22 -11.16 -16.96 19.86
CA GLU A 22 -10.01 -16.07 20.06
C GLU A 22 -10.41 -14.67 20.52
N ARG A 23 -11.51 -14.11 20.01
CA ARG A 23 -12.02 -12.80 20.47
C ARG A 23 -12.50 -12.85 21.92
N ILE A 24 -13.23 -13.90 22.30
CA ILE A 24 -13.69 -14.09 23.69
C ILE A 24 -12.47 -14.26 24.61
N LEU A 25 -11.51 -15.11 24.22
CA LEU A 25 -10.27 -15.31 24.97
C LEU A 25 -9.47 -14.01 25.11
N LEU A 26 -9.34 -13.22 24.04
CA LEU A 26 -8.66 -11.93 24.05
C LEU A 26 -9.38 -10.91 24.96
N LEU A 27 -10.71 -10.89 24.98
CA LEU A 27 -11.49 -10.05 25.88
C LEU A 27 -11.29 -10.46 27.35
N VAL A 28 -11.36 -11.76 27.65
CA VAL A 28 -11.18 -12.29 29.02
C VAL A 28 -9.75 -12.06 29.52
N VAL A 29 -8.74 -12.40 28.72
CA VAL A 29 -7.32 -12.19 29.07
C VAL A 29 -7.01 -10.69 29.15
N GLY A 30 -7.58 -9.86 28.27
CA GLY A 30 -7.45 -8.41 28.31
C GLY A 30 -8.04 -7.82 29.60
N ALA A 31 -9.26 -8.19 29.96
CA ALA A 31 -9.91 -7.74 31.19
C ALA A 31 -9.16 -8.19 32.46
N ALA A 32 -8.74 -9.47 32.51
CA ALA A 32 -7.93 -10.00 33.61
C ALA A 32 -6.57 -9.30 33.72
N GLY A 33 -5.90 -9.06 32.57
CA GLY A 33 -4.64 -8.33 32.51
C GLY A 33 -4.77 -6.88 33.00
N ILE A 34 -5.83 -6.18 32.60
CA ILE A 34 -6.15 -4.83 33.10
C ILE A 34 -6.42 -4.85 34.61
N GLY A 35 -7.15 -5.83 35.13
CA GLY A 35 -7.41 -5.97 36.58
C GLY A 35 -6.14 -6.20 37.40
N VAL A 36 -5.33 -7.19 37.02
CA VAL A 36 -4.06 -7.50 37.72
C VAL A 36 -3.05 -6.36 37.57
N GLY A 37 -2.92 -5.79 36.37
CA GLY A 37 -2.07 -4.64 36.09
C GLY A 37 -2.50 -3.41 36.90
N GLY A 38 -3.80 -3.12 36.99
CA GLY A 38 -4.36 -2.02 37.76
C GLY A 38 -4.15 -2.16 39.28
N LEU A 39 -4.24 -3.37 39.82
CA LEU A 39 -3.92 -3.63 41.23
C LEU A 39 -2.42 -3.43 41.54
N GLY A 40 -1.53 -3.97 40.68
CA GLY A 40 -0.09 -3.74 40.80
C GLY A 40 0.29 -2.27 40.63
N PHE A 41 -0.40 -1.56 39.73
CA PHE A 41 -0.27 -0.12 39.53
C PHE A 41 -0.67 0.67 40.77
N ALA A 42 -1.83 0.38 41.37
CA ALA A 42 -2.30 1.06 42.58
C ALA A 42 -1.35 0.85 43.78
N ALA A 43 -0.83 -0.37 43.97
CA ALA A 43 0.14 -0.67 45.01
C ALA A 43 1.50 0.03 44.78
N SER A 44 1.97 0.10 43.53
CA SER A 44 3.14 0.88 43.12
C SER A 44 2.93 2.39 43.38
N PHE A 45 1.76 2.91 43.01
CA PHE A 45 1.40 4.31 43.15
C PHE A 45 1.44 4.77 44.61
N ASP A 46 0.88 3.98 45.53
CA ASP A 46 0.91 4.27 46.96
C ASP A 46 2.33 4.21 47.51
N ALA A 47 3.10 3.17 47.19
CA ALA A 47 4.49 3.01 47.64
C ALA A 47 5.40 4.17 47.18
N VAL A 48 5.25 4.63 45.92
CA VAL A 48 6.01 5.75 45.36
C VAL A 48 5.49 7.09 45.89
N SER A 49 4.19 7.27 46.11
CA SER A 49 3.63 8.47 46.76
C SER A 49 4.11 8.60 48.20
N ALA A 50 4.10 7.51 48.97
CA ALA A 50 4.63 7.47 50.33
C ALA A 50 6.14 7.76 50.37
N ALA A 51 6.90 7.33 49.36
CA ALA A 51 8.31 7.70 49.21
C ALA A 51 8.48 9.20 48.88
N GLY A 52 7.67 9.74 47.97
CA GLY A 52 7.63 11.17 47.64
C GLY A 52 7.34 12.06 48.86
N ALA A 53 6.47 11.62 49.77
CA ALA A 53 6.22 12.31 51.03
C ALA A 53 7.48 12.36 51.91
N ARG A 54 8.22 11.24 52.03
CA ARG A 54 9.50 11.17 52.76
C ARG A 54 10.60 12.00 52.11
N TRP A 55 10.55 12.19 50.78
CA TRP A 55 11.48 13.05 50.03
C TRP A 55 11.08 14.53 50.02
N GLY A 56 10.00 14.92 50.72
CA GLY A 56 9.61 16.33 50.89
C GLY A 56 8.78 16.92 49.74
N PHE A 57 8.20 16.12 48.85
CA PHE A 57 7.30 16.63 47.82
C PHE A 57 6.01 17.21 48.44
N ARG A 58 5.65 18.44 48.05
CA ARG A 58 4.38 19.08 48.47
C ARG A 58 3.13 18.30 48.04
N TYR A 59 3.20 17.69 46.86
CA TYR A 59 2.15 16.85 46.28
C TYR A 59 2.74 15.50 45.86
N PRO A 60 2.90 14.55 46.80
CA PRO A 60 3.65 13.31 46.54
C PRO A 60 3.07 12.45 45.40
N TRP A 61 1.75 12.48 45.25
CA TRP A 61 1.01 11.79 44.18
C TRP A 61 1.38 12.26 42.77
N MET A 62 1.90 13.48 42.63
CA MET A 62 2.25 14.06 41.31
C MET A 62 3.47 13.38 40.68
N LEU A 63 4.35 12.78 41.51
CA LEU A 63 5.55 12.09 41.04
C LEU A 63 5.24 10.79 40.28
N PRO A 64 4.45 9.83 40.80
CA PRO A 64 4.01 8.69 40.01
C PRO A 64 3.06 9.13 38.87
N VAL A 65 2.08 10.02 39.09
CA VAL A 65 1.19 10.51 38.02
C VAL A 65 1.97 11.04 36.81
N GLY A 66 2.99 11.88 37.02
CA GLY A 66 3.74 12.49 35.91
C GLY A 66 4.50 11.47 35.05
N ILE A 67 5.06 10.43 35.67
CA ILE A 67 5.82 9.39 34.98
C ILE A 67 4.87 8.40 34.30
N ASP A 68 3.84 7.96 35.02
CA ASP A 68 2.92 6.92 34.56
C ASP A 68 1.92 7.43 33.52
N ALA A 69 1.53 8.71 33.54
CA ALA A 69 0.75 9.32 32.48
C ALA A 69 1.57 9.54 31.19
N ALA A 70 2.89 9.71 31.30
CA ALA A 70 3.75 9.90 30.14
C ALA A 70 3.88 8.62 29.28
N VAL A 71 3.90 7.43 29.89
CA VAL A 71 3.97 6.14 29.16
C VAL A 71 2.87 5.99 28.09
N PRO A 72 1.55 6.07 28.41
CA PRO A 72 0.50 5.97 27.40
C PRO A 72 0.49 7.17 26.44
N VAL A 73 0.80 8.39 26.90
CA VAL A 73 0.86 9.58 26.02
C VAL A 73 1.93 9.43 24.94
N PHE A 74 3.18 9.10 25.31
CA PHE A 74 4.25 8.87 24.34
C PHE A 74 4.00 7.64 23.47
N THR A 75 3.35 6.60 24.01
CA THR A 75 2.94 5.43 23.23
C THR A 75 1.92 5.80 22.16
N VAL A 76 0.83 6.49 22.52
CA VAL A 76 -0.21 6.94 21.57
C VAL A 76 0.38 7.91 20.54
N ALA A 77 1.24 8.86 20.96
CA ALA A 77 1.93 9.76 20.05
C ALA A 77 2.82 9.00 19.04
N ASN A 78 3.59 8.01 19.49
CA ASN A 78 4.40 7.16 18.62
C ASN A 78 3.54 6.33 17.63
N LEU A 79 2.41 5.77 18.09
CA LEU A 79 1.47 5.05 17.23
C LEU A 79 0.80 5.98 16.19
N LEU A 80 0.51 7.22 16.57
CA LEU A 80 -0.01 8.24 15.65
C LEU A 80 1.05 8.66 14.62
N LEU A 81 2.31 8.84 15.02
CA LEU A 81 3.43 9.11 14.13
C LEU A 81 3.65 7.98 13.11
N ILE A 82 3.57 6.72 13.55
CA ILE A 82 3.55 5.54 12.66
C ILE A 82 2.36 5.60 11.70
N ARG A 83 1.16 5.94 12.20
CA ARG A 83 -0.07 6.05 11.39
C ARG A 83 -0.03 7.16 10.35
N MET A 84 0.74 8.23 10.59
CA MET A 84 0.97 9.35 9.66
C MET A 84 2.17 9.14 8.73
N ASN A 85 2.81 7.96 8.75
CA ASN A 85 4.03 7.66 7.99
C ASN A 85 5.22 8.59 8.33
N MET A 86 5.27 9.11 9.56
CA MET A 86 6.37 9.93 10.11
C MET A 86 6.97 9.28 11.38
N PRO A 87 7.42 8.01 11.34
CA PRO A 87 7.82 7.28 12.55
C PRO A 87 9.11 7.84 13.18
N LEU A 88 8.98 8.49 14.34
CA LEU A 88 10.11 9.09 15.05
C LEU A 88 10.84 8.06 15.91
N ALA A 89 11.85 7.43 15.31
CA ALA A 89 12.55 6.26 15.82
C ALA A 89 13.04 6.33 17.28
N TRP A 90 13.41 7.51 17.79
CA TRP A 90 13.92 7.66 19.15
C TRP A 90 12.82 7.71 20.22
N VAL A 91 11.61 8.15 19.89
CA VAL A 91 10.50 8.29 20.86
C VAL A 91 10.13 6.95 21.48
N ARG A 92 10.36 5.83 20.77
CA ARG A 92 10.16 4.47 21.30
C ARG A 92 10.92 4.19 22.60
N PHE A 93 12.04 4.88 22.84
CA PHE A 93 12.86 4.70 24.03
C PHE A 93 12.34 5.47 25.25
N VAL A 94 11.46 6.47 25.05
CA VAL A 94 10.93 7.30 26.15
C VAL A 94 10.10 6.47 27.13
N PRO A 95 9.12 5.63 26.71
CA PRO A 95 8.42 4.72 27.62
C PRO A 95 9.36 3.77 28.38
N TRP A 96 10.43 3.28 27.74
CA TRP A 96 11.39 2.36 28.38
C TRP A 96 12.23 3.08 29.45
N ALA A 97 12.65 4.32 29.20
CA ALA A 97 13.33 5.14 30.19
C ALA A 97 12.41 5.49 31.37
N LEU A 98 11.16 5.89 31.11
CA LEU A 98 10.16 6.16 32.13
C LEU A 98 9.88 4.92 32.99
N THR A 99 9.71 3.75 32.37
CA THR A 99 9.57 2.46 33.07
C THR A 99 10.75 2.19 34.00
N LEU A 100 11.98 2.39 33.53
CA LEU A 100 13.18 2.17 34.33
C LEU A 100 13.21 3.10 35.55
N VAL A 101 12.79 4.36 35.40
CA VAL A 101 12.60 5.30 36.50
C VAL A 101 11.49 4.82 37.45
N THR A 102 10.33 4.39 36.96
CA THR A 102 9.23 3.86 37.80
C THR A 102 9.69 2.64 38.62
N CYS A 103 10.39 1.69 38.01
CA CYS A 103 10.95 0.53 38.70
C CYS A 103 12.00 0.95 39.74
N TRP A 104 12.88 1.90 39.42
CA TRP A 104 13.87 2.42 40.37
C TRP A 104 13.23 3.10 41.58
N LEU A 105 12.18 3.91 41.38
CA LEU A 105 11.45 4.57 42.46
C LEU A 105 10.76 3.55 43.39
N ASN A 106 10.20 2.48 42.83
CA ASN A 106 9.62 1.37 43.59
C ASN A 106 10.69 0.54 44.34
N ILE A 107 11.88 0.37 43.77
CA ILE A 107 13.02 -0.24 44.47
C ILE A 107 13.52 0.68 45.60
N ALA A 108 13.44 2.00 45.42
CA ALA A 108 13.83 2.98 46.44
C ALA A 108 12.80 3.10 47.58
N SER A 109 11.53 2.74 47.37
CA SER A 109 10.50 2.77 48.41
C SER A 109 10.54 1.55 49.34
N GLY A 110 11.08 0.41 48.90
CA GLY A 110 11.13 -0.85 49.67
C GLY A 110 12.24 -0.91 50.74
N HIS A 111 11.90 -1.41 51.93
CA HIS A 111 12.84 -1.49 53.06
C HIS A 111 13.66 -2.80 53.10
N SER A 112 13.09 -3.95 52.71
CA SER A 112 13.79 -5.24 52.64
C SER A 112 14.11 -5.63 51.19
N LEU A 113 15.10 -6.51 50.97
CA LEU A 113 15.47 -6.96 49.62
C LEU A 113 14.26 -7.56 48.87
N SER A 114 13.47 -8.41 49.53
CA SER A 114 12.26 -9.00 48.96
C SER A 114 11.19 -7.95 48.62
N ALA A 115 11.00 -6.93 49.48
CA ALA A 115 10.08 -5.84 49.19
C ALA A 115 10.55 -5.00 47.98
N LYS A 116 11.85 -4.68 47.90
CA LYS A 116 12.43 -3.96 46.76
C LYS A 116 12.21 -4.70 45.44
N VAL A 117 12.41 -6.02 45.42
CA VAL A 117 12.14 -6.85 44.24
C VAL A 117 10.64 -6.88 43.92
N ALA A 118 9.77 -7.10 44.92
CA ALA A 118 8.32 -7.15 44.72
C ALA A 118 7.76 -5.82 44.16
N HIS A 119 8.02 -4.69 44.83
CA HIS A 119 7.57 -3.37 44.37
C HIS A 119 8.20 -3.01 43.02
N GLY A 120 9.50 -3.27 42.81
CA GLY A 120 10.17 -3.01 41.52
C GLY A 120 9.63 -3.82 40.35
N THR A 121 9.00 -4.97 40.61
CA THR A 121 8.43 -5.85 39.56
C THR A 121 6.99 -5.48 39.20
N MET A 122 6.21 -4.89 40.12
CA MET A 122 4.79 -4.56 39.86
C MET A 122 4.58 -3.64 38.64
N PRO A 123 5.36 -2.55 38.42
CA PRO A 123 5.25 -1.72 37.22
C PRO A 123 5.49 -2.48 35.91
N LEU A 124 6.34 -3.51 35.92
CA LEU A 124 6.68 -4.27 34.71
C LEU A 124 5.45 -5.01 34.15
N LEU A 125 4.52 -5.45 34.99
CA LEU A 125 3.28 -6.10 34.53
C LEU A 125 2.42 -5.13 33.71
N TRP A 126 2.24 -3.89 34.19
CA TRP A 126 1.50 -2.85 33.48
C TRP A 126 2.22 -2.45 32.18
N VAL A 127 3.54 -2.30 32.22
CA VAL A 127 4.33 -1.94 31.04
C VAL A 127 4.26 -3.03 29.97
N VAL A 128 4.42 -4.31 30.33
CA VAL A 128 4.26 -5.43 29.40
C VAL A 128 2.85 -5.45 28.78
N LEU A 129 1.80 -5.22 29.57
CA LEU A 129 0.42 -5.11 29.05
C LEU A 129 0.30 -3.97 28.03
N SER A 130 0.86 -2.80 28.33
CA SER A 130 0.83 -1.62 27.45
C SER A 130 1.64 -1.82 26.16
N GLU A 131 2.82 -2.46 26.22
CA GLU A 131 3.67 -2.78 25.08
C GLU A 131 3.01 -3.83 24.18
N VAL A 132 2.33 -4.84 24.75
CA VAL A 132 1.55 -5.81 23.98
C VAL A 132 0.38 -5.13 23.25
N ALA A 133 -0.36 -4.24 23.91
CA ALA A 133 -1.43 -3.47 23.28
C ALA A 133 -0.91 -2.57 22.14
N ALA A 134 0.19 -1.85 22.39
CA ALA A 134 0.86 -1.01 21.40
C ALA A 134 1.39 -1.83 20.21
N HIS A 135 1.98 -3.00 20.47
CA HIS A 135 2.47 -3.92 19.45
C HIS A 135 1.34 -4.43 18.57
N VAL A 136 0.23 -4.91 19.15
CA VAL A 136 -0.95 -5.36 18.40
C VAL A 136 -1.51 -4.25 17.51
N TYR A 137 -1.62 -3.03 18.04
CA TYR A 137 -2.08 -1.86 17.27
C TYR A 137 -1.11 -1.49 16.14
N ALA A 138 0.20 -1.47 16.42
CA ALA A 138 1.25 -1.19 15.43
C ALA A 138 1.32 -2.26 14.32
N VAL A 139 1.11 -3.53 14.64
CA VAL A 139 1.03 -4.63 13.65
C VAL A 139 -0.21 -4.47 12.77
N ARG A 140 -1.38 -4.15 13.35
CA ARG A 140 -2.63 -3.92 12.60
C ARG A 140 -2.51 -2.71 11.67
N ILE A 141 -1.91 -1.60 12.12
CA ILE A 141 -1.62 -0.43 11.27
C ILE A 141 -0.56 -0.74 10.22
N GLY A 142 0.52 -1.44 10.59
CA GLY A 142 1.59 -1.81 9.65
C GLY A 142 1.09 -2.69 8.51
N ALA A 143 0.20 -3.64 8.80
CA ALA A 143 -0.49 -4.45 7.80
C ALA A 143 -1.43 -3.62 6.91
N ALA A 144 -2.12 -2.61 7.46
CA ALA A 144 -3.01 -1.73 6.71
C ALA A 144 -2.26 -0.72 5.80
N ILE A 145 -1.04 -0.32 6.17
CA ILE A 145 -0.21 0.61 5.37
C ILE A 145 0.48 -0.12 4.19
N GLY A 146 0.78 -1.41 4.32
CA GLY A 146 1.11 -2.30 3.20
C GLY A 146 2.43 -2.05 2.44
N SER A 147 3.19 -0.99 2.76
CA SER A 147 4.36 -0.53 1.98
C SER A 147 5.72 -0.78 2.62
N ARG A 148 5.85 -1.76 3.52
CA ARG A 148 7.14 -2.05 4.19
C ARG A 148 7.96 -3.05 3.38
N MET A 149 9.13 -2.60 2.89
CA MET A 149 10.20 -3.45 2.34
C MET A 149 10.46 -4.68 3.23
N GLU A 150 10.28 -5.89 2.67
CA GLU A 150 10.46 -7.14 3.38
C GLU A 150 11.93 -7.36 3.75
N ARG A 151 12.18 -7.75 5.01
CA ARG A 151 13.54 -8.04 5.48
C ARG A 151 14.02 -9.38 4.92
N ILE A 152 15.21 -9.38 4.30
CA ILE A 152 15.90 -10.60 3.90
C ILE A 152 16.15 -11.47 5.15
N ARG A 153 15.89 -12.78 5.00
CA ARG A 153 15.99 -13.77 6.07
C ARG A 153 17.38 -13.80 6.70
N ARG A 154 17.46 -13.65 8.04
CA ARG A 154 18.74 -13.59 8.80
C ARG A 154 19.68 -14.76 8.49
N SER A 155 19.14 -15.95 8.27
CA SER A 155 19.92 -17.14 7.89
C SER A 155 20.77 -16.94 6.62
N ARG A 156 20.30 -16.15 5.66
CA ARG A 156 21.01 -15.90 4.39
C ARG A 156 22.17 -14.91 4.56
N TRP A 157 22.06 -13.98 5.51
CA TRP A 157 23.18 -13.11 5.89
C TRP A 157 24.35 -13.92 6.48
N LEU A 158 24.05 -14.95 7.28
CA LEU A 158 25.08 -15.85 7.82
C LEU A 158 25.68 -16.77 6.76
N LEU A 159 24.83 -17.44 5.96
CA LEU A 159 25.27 -18.46 4.99
C LEU A 159 25.86 -17.89 3.69
N ALA A 160 25.47 -16.67 3.30
CA ALA A 160 25.88 -16.06 2.03
C ALA A 160 25.87 -14.52 2.10
N PRO A 161 26.75 -13.89 2.91
CA PRO A 161 26.71 -12.45 3.18
C PRO A 161 26.84 -11.59 1.92
N LEU A 162 27.80 -11.89 1.04
CA LEU A 162 28.05 -11.10 -0.18
C LEU A 162 26.87 -11.17 -1.18
N SER A 163 26.29 -12.36 -1.39
CA SER A 163 25.11 -12.51 -2.27
C SER A 163 23.85 -11.91 -1.66
N THR A 164 23.81 -11.79 -0.33
CA THR A 164 22.73 -11.13 0.42
C THR A 164 22.84 -9.63 0.36
N PHE A 165 24.04 -9.06 0.50
CA PHE A 165 24.28 -7.65 0.26
C PHE A 165 23.97 -7.24 -1.19
N ALA A 166 24.37 -8.06 -2.17
CA ALA A 166 24.05 -7.82 -3.58
C ALA A 166 22.54 -7.84 -3.86
N LEU A 167 21.79 -8.77 -3.25
CA LEU A 167 20.33 -8.82 -3.34
C LEU A 167 19.69 -7.62 -2.64
N TRP A 168 20.10 -7.31 -1.41
CA TRP A 168 19.64 -6.17 -0.62
C TRP A 168 19.80 -4.85 -1.38
N ARG A 169 21.00 -4.60 -1.92
CA ARG A 169 21.29 -3.41 -2.72
C ARG A 169 20.37 -3.30 -3.94
N ARG A 170 20.03 -4.42 -4.60
CA ARG A 170 19.05 -4.41 -5.70
C ARG A 170 17.64 -4.13 -5.22
N MET A 171 17.18 -4.79 -4.14
CA MET A 171 15.86 -4.52 -3.55
C MET A 171 15.69 -3.05 -3.19
N THR A 172 16.72 -2.43 -2.61
CA THR A 172 16.71 -1.00 -2.26
C THR A 172 16.77 -0.08 -3.48
N LEU A 173 17.60 -0.37 -4.49
CA LEU A 173 17.74 0.50 -5.68
C LEU A 173 16.57 0.41 -6.68
N TRP A 174 15.83 -0.70 -6.67
CA TRP A 174 14.74 -0.99 -7.60
C TRP A 174 13.37 -1.03 -6.91
N GLU A 175 13.30 -0.60 -5.65
CA GLU A 175 12.11 -0.58 -4.79
C GLU A 175 11.33 -1.92 -4.75
N ILE A 176 12.03 -3.05 -4.92
CA ILE A 176 11.43 -4.40 -4.91
C ILE A 176 11.05 -4.76 -3.47
N THR A 177 9.82 -4.45 -3.09
CA THR A 177 9.35 -4.56 -1.70
C THR A 177 9.24 -6.00 -1.19
N SER A 178 9.01 -6.99 -2.06
CA SER A 178 8.92 -8.41 -1.66
C SER A 178 10.26 -9.14 -1.80
N TYR A 179 10.63 -9.87 -0.75
CA TYR A 179 11.79 -10.75 -0.72
C TYR A 179 11.62 -11.97 -1.62
N ALA A 180 10.40 -12.52 -1.73
CA ALA A 180 10.12 -13.65 -2.61
C ALA A 180 10.30 -13.26 -4.09
N ASP A 181 9.74 -12.12 -4.48
CA ASP A 181 9.86 -11.56 -5.83
C ASP A 181 11.32 -11.18 -6.17
N ALA A 182 12.04 -10.59 -5.22
CA ALA A 182 13.48 -10.32 -5.36
C ALA A 182 14.31 -11.60 -5.57
N LEU A 183 13.99 -12.68 -4.86
CA LEU A 183 14.67 -13.97 -5.00
C LEU A 183 14.33 -14.68 -6.32
N ALA A 184 13.08 -14.55 -6.80
CA ALA A 184 12.65 -15.02 -8.11
C ALA A 184 13.44 -14.33 -9.23
N ARG A 185 13.51 -12.99 -9.23
CA ARG A 185 14.32 -12.23 -10.21
C ARG A 185 15.82 -12.53 -10.12
N GLU A 186 16.35 -12.87 -8.95
CA GLU A 186 17.76 -13.30 -8.83
C GLU A 186 17.97 -14.71 -9.43
N ARG A 187 17.04 -15.65 -9.21
CA ARG A 187 17.05 -16.98 -9.83
C ARG A 187 17.00 -16.87 -11.36
N GLU A 188 16.05 -16.09 -11.86
CA GLU A 188 15.87 -15.79 -13.29
C GLU A 188 17.15 -15.23 -13.92
N ARG A 189 17.78 -14.22 -13.30
CA ARG A 189 19.04 -13.66 -13.82
C ARG A 189 20.17 -14.68 -13.85
N GLN A 190 20.22 -15.62 -12.90
CA GLN A 190 21.24 -16.67 -12.89
C GLN A 190 21.00 -17.71 -13.98
N LEU A 191 19.73 -18.02 -14.31
CA LEU A 191 19.36 -18.88 -15.45
C LEU A 191 19.73 -18.23 -16.78
N ALA A 192 19.32 -16.97 -17.03
CA ALA A 192 19.69 -16.24 -18.24
C ALA A 192 21.23 -16.11 -18.40
N ARG A 193 21.97 -16.01 -17.30
CA ARG A 193 23.45 -16.01 -17.29
C ARG A 193 24.07 -17.42 -17.49
N ALA A 194 23.31 -18.49 -17.27
CA ALA A 194 23.73 -19.85 -17.58
C ALA A 194 23.51 -20.13 -19.09
N GLU A 195 22.33 -19.79 -19.61
CA GLU A 195 21.99 -19.88 -21.03
C GLU A 195 22.97 -19.10 -21.92
N LEU A 196 23.30 -17.84 -21.56
CA LEU A 196 24.30 -17.07 -22.28
C LEU A 196 25.71 -17.70 -22.26
N ARG A 197 26.06 -18.43 -21.19
CA ARG A 197 27.33 -19.19 -21.12
C ARG A 197 27.30 -20.46 -21.96
N GLU A 198 26.15 -21.10 -22.07
CA GLU A 198 25.95 -22.29 -22.91
C GLU A 198 26.11 -21.91 -24.39
N GLN A 199 25.36 -20.91 -24.84
CA GLN A 199 25.40 -20.41 -26.22
C GLN A 199 26.77 -19.83 -26.64
N HIS A 200 27.42 -19.05 -25.76
CA HIS A 200 28.61 -18.27 -26.14
C HIS A 200 29.92 -18.76 -25.49
N GLY A 201 29.85 -19.82 -24.67
CA GLY A 201 31.00 -20.41 -23.97
C GLY A 201 31.68 -19.46 -22.96
N TRP A 202 32.96 -19.72 -22.70
CA TRP A 202 33.75 -18.94 -21.73
C TRP A 202 33.86 -17.43 -22.07
N ARG A 203 33.79 -17.07 -23.35
CA ARG A 203 33.82 -15.68 -23.85
C ARG A 203 32.44 -15.00 -23.92
N TRP A 204 31.41 -15.53 -23.25
CA TRP A 204 30.04 -14.95 -23.30
C TRP A 204 30.00 -13.43 -23.07
N ARG A 205 30.75 -12.88 -22.10
CA ARG A 205 30.74 -11.43 -21.81
C ARG A 205 31.14 -10.53 -22.99
N SER A 206 31.96 -11.02 -23.91
CA SER A 206 32.37 -10.29 -25.11
C SER A 206 31.58 -10.70 -26.36
N LYS A 207 31.21 -11.98 -26.49
CA LYS A 207 30.44 -12.49 -27.63
C LYS A 207 28.94 -12.15 -27.57
N THR A 208 28.32 -12.08 -26.40
CA THR A 208 26.89 -11.80 -26.26
C THR A 208 26.53 -10.41 -26.79
N PRO A 209 25.47 -10.27 -27.62
CA PRO A 209 24.96 -8.99 -28.11
C PRO A 209 24.78 -7.92 -27.02
N ARG A 210 25.01 -6.66 -27.38
CA ARG A 210 24.94 -5.54 -26.42
C ARG A 210 23.57 -5.43 -25.73
N ARG A 211 22.49 -5.70 -26.47
CA ARG A 211 21.10 -5.63 -25.98
C ARG A 211 20.84 -6.63 -24.85
N GLU A 212 21.16 -7.91 -25.05
CA GLU A 212 21.02 -8.97 -24.03
C GLU A 212 21.88 -8.69 -22.79
N ARG A 213 23.12 -8.20 -22.97
CA ARG A 213 23.98 -7.83 -21.83
C ARG A 213 23.44 -6.65 -21.03
N VAL A 214 22.73 -5.71 -21.66
CA VAL A 214 22.03 -4.61 -20.97
C VAL A 214 20.81 -5.13 -20.24
N LEU A 215 19.98 -5.97 -20.87
CA LEU A 215 18.79 -6.57 -20.25
C LEU A 215 19.15 -7.41 -19.01
N LEU A 216 20.16 -8.30 -19.11
CA LEU A 216 20.71 -9.03 -17.96
C LEU A 216 21.21 -8.12 -16.82
N LYS A 217 21.71 -6.91 -17.15
CA LYS A 217 22.23 -5.93 -16.17
C LYS A 217 21.10 -5.17 -15.48
N LEU A 218 20.07 -4.74 -16.22
CA LEU A 218 18.84 -4.13 -15.68
C LEU A 218 18.09 -5.14 -14.82
N GLY A 219 18.00 -6.40 -15.25
CA GLY A 219 17.16 -7.42 -14.63
C GLY A 219 15.76 -7.50 -15.25
N ASP A 220 15.48 -6.68 -16.27
CA ASP A 220 14.39 -6.90 -17.20
C ASP A 220 14.79 -8.04 -18.14
N GLN A 221 13.94 -9.07 -18.22
CA GLN A 221 14.18 -10.28 -19.02
C GLN A 221 14.54 -9.94 -20.47
N ALA A 222 15.51 -10.67 -21.03
CA ALA A 222 15.72 -10.65 -22.47
C ALA A 222 14.48 -11.25 -23.16
N PRO A 223 14.02 -10.71 -24.30
CA PRO A 223 12.92 -11.34 -25.01
C PRO A 223 13.33 -12.75 -25.40
N ALA A 224 12.41 -13.70 -25.23
CA ALA A 224 12.55 -15.04 -25.78
C ALA A 224 12.95 -14.93 -27.26
N SER A 225 13.85 -15.83 -27.67
CA SER A 225 14.51 -15.83 -28.99
C SER A 225 13.60 -15.26 -30.08
N ALA A 226 14.05 -14.17 -30.72
CA ALA A 226 13.42 -13.72 -31.95
C ALA A 226 13.63 -14.85 -32.96
N ALA A 227 12.57 -15.62 -33.20
CA ALA A 227 12.57 -16.67 -34.21
C ALA A 227 13.12 -16.07 -35.50
N GLU A 228 14.13 -16.72 -36.06
CA GLU A 228 14.68 -16.36 -37.36
C GLU A 228 13.52 -16.37 -38.36
N PRO A 229 13.35 -15.34 -39.20
CA PRO A 229 12.29 -15.35 -40.19
C PRO A 229 12.59 -16.47 -41.20
N ASP A 230 11.70 -17.47 -41.23
CA ASP A 230 11.78 -18.59 -42.17
C ASP A 230 11.98 -18.09 -43.62
N PRO A 231 12.87 -18.70 -44.41
CA PRO A 231 13.05 -18.33 -45.81
C PRO A 231 11.78 -18.67 -46.62
N VAL A 232 11.22 -17.67 -47.28
CA VAL A 232 10.02 -17.81 -48.11
C VAL A 232 10.26 -18.84 -49.23
N PRO A 233 9.45 -19.91 -49.35
CA PRO A 233 9.57 -20.87 -50.44
C PRO A 233 9.13 -20.26 -51.78
N ALA A 234 9.89 -20.53 -52.84
CA ALA A 234 9.51 -20.17 -54.21
C ALA A 234 8.34 -21.04 -54.73
N PRO A 235 7.51 -20.54 -55.67
CA PRO A 235 6.35 -21.28 -56.17
C PRO A 235 6.75 -22.44 -57.12
N PRO A 236 6.00 -23.56 -57.14
CA PRO A 236 6.32 -24.74 -57.94
C PRO A 236 5.81 -24.66 -59.40
N PRO A 237 6.44 -25.39 -60.36
CA PRO A 237 5.93 -25.57 -61.73
C PRO A 237 4.84 -26.69 -61.85
N PRO A 238 4.16 -26.83 -63.00
CA PRO A 238 2.93 -27.63 -63.14
C PRO A 238 3.07 -29.16 -63.28
N GLU A 239 1.94 -29.84 -63.17
CA GLU A 239 1.75 -31.29 -63.05
C GLU A 239 1.86 -32.09 -64.37
N GLU A 240 2.23 -33.38 -64.26
CA GLU A 240 1.79 -34.46 -65.18
C GLU A 240 1.31 -35.70 -64.37
N PRO A 241 0.43 -36.58 -64.93
CA PRO A 241 -0.57 -37.25 -64.08
C PRO A 241 -0.63 -38.80 -64.13
N LYS A 242 -1.34 -39.38 -63.15
CA LYS A 242 -1.87 -40.77 -63.05
C LYS A 242 -0.83 -41.86 -62.65
N GLN A 243 -1.16 -42.94 -61.91
CA GLN A 243 -2.48 -43.50 -61.54
C GLN A 243 -2.39 -44.50 -60.34
N LYS A 244 -3.50 -44.64 -59.56
CA LYS A 244 -3.92 -45.83 -58.76
C LYS A 244 -3.07 -46.21 -57.52
N GLN A 245 -3.61 -46.68 -56.39
CA GLN A 245 -4.93 -47.29 -56.08
C GLN A 245 -5.34 -47.06 -54.59
N HIS A 246 -6.65 -46.89 -54.33
CA HIS A 246 -7.49 -47.22 -53.13
C HIS A 246 -6.92 -47.13 -51.68
N GLN A 247 -7.68 -46.73 -50.63
CA GLN A 247 -9.14 -46.80 -50.42
C GLN A 247 -9.64 -45.78 -49.35
N ALA A 248 -10.95 -45.47 -49.37
CA ALA A 248 -11.80 -44.60 -48.51
C ALA A 248 -11.32 -44.24 -47.08
N GLU A 249 -11.49 -43.02 -46.55
CA GLU A 249 -12.78 -42.32 -46.27
C GLU A 249 -12.66 -40.77 -46.19
N GLU A 250 -13.79 -40.06 -46.42
CA GLU A 250 -14.02 -38.62 -46.19
C GLU A 250 -15.42 -38.47 -45.52
N PRO A 251 -15.83 -37.31 -44.91
CA PRO A 251 -15.13 -36.02 -44.86
C PRO A 251 -15.09 -35.28 -43.48
N LYS A 252 -14.01 -34.49 -43.32
CA LYS A 252 -13.99 -33.07 -42.90
C LYS A 252 -15.02 -32.54 -41.86
N ALA A 253 -14.54 -32.18 -40.67
CA ALA A 253 -15.14 -31.14 -39.82
C ALA A 253 -14.06 -30.33 -39.07
N GLU A 254 -14.22 -29.01 -38.99
CA GLU A 254 -13.20 -28.06 -38.52
C GLU A 254 -12.95 -28.09 -36.99
N PRO A 255 -11.68 -27.99 -36.52
CA PRO A 255 -11.40 -27.71 -35.12
C PRO A 255 -11.50 -26.21 -34.82
N LYS A 256 -12.65 -25.78 -34.28
CA LYS A 256 -12.83 -24.43 -33.70
C LYS A 256 -11.75 -24.10 -32.65
N PRO A 257 -11.26 -22.85 -32.56
CA PRO A 257 -10.28 -22.46 -31.55
C PRO A 257 -10.88 -22.56 -30.14
N ARG A 258 -10.36 -23.50 -29.33
CA ARG A 258 -10.73 -23.64 -27.93
C ARG A 258 -10.23 -22.44 -27.12
N ARG A 259 -11.17 -21.54 -26.81
CA ARG A 259 -11.05 -20.49 -25.78
C ARG A 259 -10.39 -21.05 -24.51
N ARG A 260 -9.33 -20.39 -24.04
CA ARG A 260 -8.85 -20.56 -22.65
C ARG A 260 -9.92 -20.04 -21.68
N PRO A 261 -10.04 -20.57 -20.46
CA PRO A 261 -10.99 -20.07 -19.46
C PRO A 261 -10.71 -18.59 -19.16
N GLY A 262 -11.75 -17.77 -19.26
CA GLY A 262 -11.65 -16.36 -18.90
C GLY A 262 -11.43 -16.21 -17.40
N ARG A 263 -10.37 -15.47 -17.01
CA ARG A 263 -10.29 -14.82 -15.70
C ARG A 263 -11.63 -14.12 -15.46
N ALA A 264 -12.32 -14.46 -14.38
CA ALA A 264 -13.67 -13.97 -14.10
C ALA A 264 -13.70 -12.43 -14.21
N ALA A 265 -14.33 -11.94 -15.27
CA ALA A 265 -14.57 -10.52 -15.43
C ALA A 265 -15.53 -10.11 -14.31
N LYS A 266 -15.06 -9.26 -13.39
CA LYS A 266 -15.97 -8.44 -12.59
C LYS A 266 -16.95 -7.78 -13.58
N PRO A 267 -18.26 -7.80 -13.32
CA PRO A 267 -19.23 -7.28 -14.27
C PRO A 267 -18.82 -5.86 -14.65
N SER A 268 -18.61 -5.63 -15.94
CA SER A 268 -18.35 -4.30 -16.46
C SER A 268 -19.62 -3.48 -16.22
N ARG A 269 -19.65 -2.75 -15.09
CA ARG A 269 -20.48 -1.55 -14.99
C ARG A 269 -20.23 -0.77 -16.27
N LYS A 270 -21.28 -0.55 -17.07
CA LYS A 270 -21.22 0.25 -18.29
C LYS A 270 -20.36 1.47 -17.98
N ALA A 271 -19.31 1.68 -18.76
CA ALA A 271 -18.44 2.84 -18.56
C ALA A 271 -19.33 4.07 -18.79
N ARG A 272 -19.71 4.77 -17.71
CA ARG A 272 -20.56 5.96 -17.79
C ARG A 272 -19.94 6.92 -18.78
N GLY A 273 -20.72 7.37 -19.76
CA GLY A 273 -20.25 8.25 -20.81
C GLY A 273 -19.73 9.57 -20.24
N PHE A 274 -18.84 10.26 -20.94
CA PHE A 274 -18.40 11.57 -20.50
C PHE A 274 -19.59 12.55 -20.38
N ASP A 275 -20.54 12.47 -21.32
CA ASP A 275 -21.73 13.33 -21.37
C ASP A 275 -22.75 13.00 -20.27
N GLU A 276 -22.85 11.73 -19.88
CA GLU A 276 -23.63 11.26 -18.72
C GLU A 276 -23.05 11.84 -17.43
N LEU A 277 -21.73 11.73 -17.26
CA LEU A 277 -21.00 12.30 -16.11
C LEU A 277 -21.07 13.84 -16.10
N LEU A 278 -21.09 14.51 -17.25
CA LEU A 278 -21.24 15.97 -17.35
C LEU A 278 -22.66 16.41 -16.96
N THR A 279 -23.68 15.63 -17.34
CA THR A 279 -25.07 15.87 -16.95
C THR A 279 -25.28 15.66 -15.45
N GLU A 280 -24.70 14.61 -14.87
CA GLU A 280 -24.66 14.43 -13.40
C GLU A 280 -23.88 15.58 -12.72
N ALA A 281 -22.73 16.00 -13.27
CA ALA A 281 -21.91 17.07 -12.71
C ALA A 281 -22.66 18.41 -12.66
N ARG A 282 -23.41 18.78 -13.71
CA ARG A 282 -24.24 19.99 -13.73
C ARG A 282 -25.29 19.98 -12.61
N LYS A 283 -25.99 18.86 -12.41
CA LYS A 283 -26.99 18.70 -11.33
C LYS A 283 -26.36 18.83 -9.94
N VAL A 284 -25.24 18.15 -9.71
CA VAL A 284 -24.53 18.14 -8.41
C VAL A 284 -23.92 19.50 -8.08
N THR A 285 -23.35 20.18 -9.08
CA THR A 285 -22.63 21.45 -8.87
C THR A 285 -23.50 22.70 -9.00
N ALA A 286 -24.79 22.58 -9.32
CA ALA A 286 -25.71 23.71 -9.48
C ALA A 286 -25.64 24.71 -8.31
N ASN A 287 -25.68 24.20 -7.07
CA ASN A 287 -25.67 25.01 -5.85
C ASN A 287 -24.26 25.25 -5.27
N TRP A 288 -23.18 24.97 -6.02
CA TRP A 288 -21.81 25.11 -5.51
C TRP A 288 -21.23 26.50 -5.79
N PRO A 289 -20.62 27.18 -4.80
CA PRO A 289 -19.85 28.41 -5.05
C PRO A 289 -18.61 28.09 -5.91
N GLU A 290 -18.14 29.07 -6.68
CA GLU A 290 -17.06 28.85 -7.66
C GLU A 290 -15.75 28.36 -7.03
N GLU A 291 -15.47 28.76 -5.79
CA GLU A 291 -14.32 28.34 -5.01
C GLU A 291 -14.28 26.82 -4.74
N ARG A 292 -15.46 26.19 -4.66
CA ARG A 292 -15.65 24.74 -4.48
C ARG A 292 -15.60 23.99 -5.80
N LEU A 293 -15.72 24.68 -6.94
CA LEU A 293 -15.70 24.10 -8.29
C LEU A 293 -14.25 23.78 -8.72
N LYS A 294 -13.66 22.81 -8.01
CA LYS A 294 -12.32 22.27 -8.19
C LYS A 294 -12.42 20.78 -8.54
N ALA A 295 -11.38 20.24 -9.18
CA ALA A 295 -11.41 18.87 -9.70
C ALA A 295 -11.56 17.80 -8.59
N GLU A 296 -10.95 17.99 -7.41
CA GLU A 296 -10.99 16.98 -6.35
C GLU A 296 -12.37 16.85 -5.66
N PRO A 297 -13.09 17.94 -5.32
CA PRO A 297 -14.51 17.85 -4.93
C PRO A 297 -15.40 17.14 -5.96
N ILE A 298 -15.29 17.49 -7.25
CA ILE A 298 -16.06 16.85 -8.33
C ILE A 298 -15.75 15.35 -8.42
N ARG A 299 -14.48 14.98 -8.26
CA ARG A 299 -14.01 13.58 -8.27
C ARG A 299 -14.59 12.77 -7.11
N GLN A 300 -14.65 13.35 -5.91
CA GLN A 300 -15.16 12.66 -4.71
C GLN A 300 -16.66 12.38 -4.85
N GLU A 301 -17.43 13.35 -5.34
CA GLU A 301 -18.88 13.25 -5.46
C GLU A 301 -19.31 12.28 -6.58
N LEU A 302 -18.76 12.43 -7.80
CA LEU A 302 -19.11 11.59 -8.95
C LEU A 302 -18.38 10.24 -8.98
N ARG A 303 -17.38 10.06 -8.10
CA ARG A 303 -16.46 8.91 -8.02
C ARG A 303 -15.80 8.57 -9.36
N CYS A 304 -15.44 9.61 -10.13
CA CYS A 304 -14.86 9.47 -11.46
C CYS A 304 -13.32 9.43 -11.44
N SER A 305 -12.70 9.17 -12.60
CA SER A 305 -11.24 9.27 -12.73
C SER A 305 -10.75 10.72 -12.58
N ALA A 306 -9.50 10.90 -12.14
CA ALA A 306 -8.89 12.23 -12.01
C ALA A 306 -8.78 12.98 -13.37
N LYS A 307 -8.70 12.25 -14.50
CA LYS A 307 -8.75 12.84 -15.84
C LYS A 307 -10.13 13.44 -16.11
N HIS A 308 -11.20 12.67 -15.88
CA HIS A 308 -12.58 13.14 -16.09
C HIS A 308 -12.91 14.33 -15.17
N ALA A 309 -12.54 14.27 -13.90
CA ALA A 309 -12.79 15.37 -12.96
C ALA A 309 -12.14 16.71 -13.35
N ARG A 310 -10.99 16.70 -14.03
CA ARG A 310 -10.37 17.92 -14.59
C ARG A 310 -11.18 18.43 -15.78
N SER A 311 -11.49 17.58 -16.75
CA SER A 311 -12.29 17.94 -17.92
C SER A 311 -13.70 18.45 -17.55
N LEU A 312 -14.34 17.84 -16.54
CA LEU A 312 -15.63 18.28 -15.99
C LEU A 312 -15.54 19.65 -15.30
N ARG A 313 -14.49 19.88 -14.50
CA ARG A 313 -14.22 21.21 -13.90
C ARG A 313 -14.09 22.27 -14.98
N ASP A 314 -13.33 21.99 -16.03
CA ASP A 314 -12.99 22.98 -17.06
C ASP A 314 -14.21 23.30 -17.94
N ALA A 315 -15.03 22.30 -18.28
CA ALA A 315 -16.33 22.49 -18.92
C ALA A 315 -17.30 23.32 -18.06
N LEU A 316 -17.47 22.98 -16.78
CA LEU A 316 -18.37 23.72 -15.88
C LEU A 316 -17.90 25.16 -15.61
N LYS A 317 -16.58 25.42 -15.59
CA LYS A 317 -16.05 26.79 -15.52
C LYS A 317 -16.30 27.57 -16.79
N ALA A 318 -16.11 26.95 -17.96
CA ALA A 318 -16.44 27.58 -19.24
C ALA A 318 -17.95 27.89 -19.35
N GLU A 319 -18.82 26.98 -18.91
CA GLU A 319 -20.27 27.19 -18.87
C GLU A 319 -20.66 28.38 -17.97
N ARG A 320 -20.09 28.51 -16.76
CA ARG A 320 -20.36 29.65 -15.88
C ARG A 320 -19.80 30.98 -16.41
N ALA A 321 -18.59 30.96 -16.98
CA ALA A 321 -18.01 32.15 -17.60
C ALA A 321 -18.79 32.63 -18.83
N SER A 322 -19.39 31.70 -19.58
CA SER A 322 -20.26 32.01 -20.73
C SER A 322 -21.66 32.46 -20.29
N GLY A 323 -22.25 31.80 -19.28
CA GLY A 323 -23.58 32.16 -18.75
C GLY A 323 -23.62 33.48 -17.99
N GLY A 324 -22.47 34.00 -17.56
CA GLY A 324 -22.33 35.32 -16.94
C GLY A 324 -22.14 36.48 -17.93
N ARG A 325 -22.17 36.23 -19.25
CA ARG A 325 -21.91 37.26 -20.28
C ARG A 325 -23.16 37.48 -21.14
N PRO A 326 -23.89 38.61 -21.00
CA PRO A 326 -24.99 38.90 -21.90
C PRO A 326 -24.46 39.09 -23.32
N LEU A 327 -25.15 38.47 -24.29
CA LEU A 327 -24.86 38.66 -25.70
C LEU A 327 -25.31 40.07 -26.10
N HIS A 328 -24.37 40.96 -26.39
CA HIS A 328 -24.68 42.13 -27.20
C HIS A 328 -24.98 41.65 -28.63
N ALA A 329 -26.27 41.61 -28.97
CA ALA A 329 -26.68 41.77 -30.35
C ALA A 329 -26.38 43.22 -30.76
N VAL A 330 -25.87 43.38 -31.98
CA VAL A 330 -25.66 44.67 -32.64
C VAL A 330 -26.61 44.72 -33.84
N ASP A 331 -27.00 45.94 -34.21
CA ASP A 331 -27.90 46.33 -35.31
C ASP A 331 -29.41 46.25 -35.03
N GLU A 332 -29.99 47.39 -34.67
CA GLU A 332 -31.27 47.85 -35.25
C GLU A 332 -31.04 49.21 -35.94
N PRO A 333 -31.60 49.45 -37.14
CA PRO A 333 -31.64 50.78 -37.75
C PRO A 333 -32.86 51.56 -37.24
N GLU A 334 -32.69 52.86 -36.94
CA GLU A 334 -33.83 53.73 -36.65
C GLU A 334 -34.59 54.09 -37.93
N GLU A 335 -35.83 53.62 -38.07
CA GLU A 335 -36.83 54.26 -38.94
C GLU A 335 -37.91 54.93 -38.09
N GLY A 336 -38.13 56.21 -38.39
CA GLY A 336 -38.84 57.14 -37.53
C GLY A 336 -40.32 56.86 -37.29
N THR A 337 -40.80 57.40 -36.17
CA THR A 337 -42.21 57.70 -35.95
C THR A 337 -42.37 59.21 -35.82
N GLY A 338 -43.25 59.79 -36.64
CA GLY A 338 -43.64 61.20 -36.54
C GLY A 338 -45.14 61.30 -36.27
N GLN A 339 -45.51 62.22 -35.36
CA GLN A 339 -46.87 62.79 -35.15
C GLN A 339 -47.96 61.78 -34.71
N THR A 340 -49.04 62.10 -33.97
CA THR A 340 -49.61 63.32 -33.35
C THR A 340 -49.97 62.99 -31.86
N GLU A 341 -50.43 63.84 -30.93
CA GLU A 341 -50.49 65.28 -30.59
C GLU A 341 -50.97 65.38 -29.11
N GLY A 342 -51.24 66.57 -28.53
CA GLY A 342 -52.10 66.67 -27.31
C GLY A 342 -51.65 67.58 -26.16
N GLU A 343 -51.48 68.87 -26.44
CA GLU A 343 -51.71 70.04 -25.57
C GLU A 343 -52.41 69.88 -24.19
N ALA A 344 -51.84 70.50 -23.14
CA ALA A 344 -52.57 71.32 -22.14
C ALA A 344 -51.66 72.05 -21.12
N ALA A 345 -51.89 73.37 -20.99
CA ALA A 345 -51.51 74.29 -19.89
C ALA A 345 -50.02 74.55 -19.58
#